data_AF-A0A530QL89-F1
#
_entry.id   AF-A0A530QL89-F1
#
_cell.length_a   1.000
_cell.length_b   1.000
_cell.length_c   1.000
_cell.angle_alpha   90.00
_cell.angle_beta   90.00
_cell.angle_gamma   90.00
#
_symmetry.space_group_name_H-M   'P 1'
#
loop_
_entity.id
_entity.type
_entity.pdbx_description
1 polymer ?
#
loop_
_entity_poly.entity_id
_entity_poly.type
_entity_poly.pdbx_seq_one_letter_code
_entity_poly.pdbx_strand_id
1 'polypeptide(L)'
;PENVAPAVAPTLLGISIHSGAAKALLRIAGSDAALWYGKDETVDGWKVSNIDKGQAVLERDGKITRISLYPSSQQTPPAESIGQ
;
A
#
# COMPACT_ATOMS: atom_id res chain seq x y z
N PRO A 1 -1.92 7.39 28.98
CA PRO A 1 -1.35 6.57 27.89
C PRO A 1 -2.46 6.07 26.97
N GLU A 2 -2.68 6.79 25.87
CA GLU A 2 -3.55 6.30 24.81
C GLU A 2 -2.85 5.12 24.14
N ASN A 3 -3.33 3.91 24.48
CA ASN A 3 -2.97 2.67 23.85
C ASN A 3 -3.54 2.69 22.42
N VAL A 4 -2.87 3.43 21.53
CA VAL A 4 -3.20 3.49 20.12
C VAL A 4 -3.02 2.08 19.56
N ALA A 5 -4.15 1.46 19.19
CA ALA A 5 -4.14 0.18 18.51
C ALA A 5 -3.15 0.23 17.34
N PRO A 6 -2.43 -0.86 17.03
CA PRO A 6 -1.50 -0.89 15.91
C PRO A 6 -2.24 -0.46 14.65
N ALA A 7 -1.83 0.66 14.08
CA ALA A 7 -2.51 1.20 12.91
C ALA A 7 -2.25 0.32 11.70
N VAL A 8 -3.32 -0.15 11.10
CA VAL A 8 -3.27 -0.99 9.91
C VAL A 8 -2.87 -0.09 8.73
N ALA A 9 -1.93 -0.54 7.91
CA ALA A 9 -1.55 0.20 6.73
C ALA A 9 -2.72 0.28 5.71
N PRO A 10 -2.90 1.41 5.02
CA PRO A 10 -3.91 1.52 3.98
C PRO A 10 -3.60 0.59 2.80
N THR A 11 -4.64 0.27 2.02
CA THR A 11 -4.51 -0.53 0.80
C THR A 11 -4.18 0.37 -0.39
N LEU A 12 -3.20 -0.02 -1.20
CA LEU A 12 -2.88 0.64 -2.46
C LEU A 12 -3.77 0.12 -3.59
N LEU A 13 -4.58 1.00 -4.18
CA LEU A 13 -5.55 0.65 -5.22
C LEU A 13 -5.17 1.17 -6.61
N GLY A 14 -4.30 2.17 -6.69
CA GLY A 14 -3.89 2.76 -7.96
C GLY A 14 -2.67 3.65 -7.82
N ILE A 15 -1.94 3.85 -8.92
CA ILE A 15 -0.81 4.75 -9.00
C ILE A 15 -0.94 5.57 -10.28
N SER A 16 -0.76 6.88 -10.15
CA SER A 16 -0.70 7.83 -11.27
C SER A 16 0.65 8.52 -11.23
N ILE A 17 1.40 8.47 -12.32
CA ILE A 17 2.70 9.13 -12.48
C ILE A 17 2.63 10.01 -13.71
N HIS A 18 2.68 11.33 -13.51
CA HIS A 18 2.62 12.34 -14.57
C HIS A 18 3.75 13.35 -14.39
N SER A 19 4.64 13.43 -15.38
CA SER A 19 5.67 14.48 -15.53
C SER A 19 6.34 14.93 -14.22
N GLY A 20 6.92 13.99 -13.47
CA GLY A 20 7.68 14.27 -12.24
C GLY A 20 6.85 14.31 -10.95
N ALA A 21 5.53 14.19 -11.03
CA ALA A 21 4.65 14.01 -9.87
C ALA A 21 4.06 12.60 -9.86
N ALA A 22 4.03 11.98 -8.68
CA ALA A 22 3.40 10.69 -8.45
C ALA A 22 2.32 10.82 -7.37
N LYS A 23 1.20 10.13 -7.59
CA LYS A 23 0.10 9.99 -6.63
C LYS A 23 -0.30 8.53 -6.48
N ALA A 24 -0.65 8.14 -5.27
CA ALA A 24 -1.15 6.83 -4.89
C ALA A 24 -2.61 6.95 -4.47
N LEU A 25 -3.47 6.10 -5.01
CA LEU A 25 -4.86 5.95 -4.57
C LEU A 25 -4.86 5.00 -3.37
N LEU A 26 -5.12 5.53 -2.18
CA LEU A 26 -5.05 4.80 -0.92
C LEU A 26 -6.42 4.71 -0.28
N ARG A 27 -6.78 3.51 0.18
CA ARG A 27 -7.98 3.25 0.96
C ARG A 27 -7.60 2.97 2.41
N ILE A 28 -8.19 3.71 3.35
CA ILE A 28 -7.98 3.54 4.78
C ILE A 28 -8.55 2.18 5.21
N ALA A 29 -7.84 1.47 6.09
CA ALA A 29 -8.32 0.20 6.62
C ALA A 29 -9.66 0.38 7.36
N GLY A 30 -10.65 -0.44 7.01
CA GLY A 30 -12.00 -0.33 7.59
C GLY A 30 -12.86 0.80 7.00
N SER A 31 -12.36 1.56 6.03
CA SER A 31 -13.12 2.54 5.25
C SER A 31 -13.30 2.06 3.81
N ASP A 32 -14.41 2.43 3.18
CA ASP A 32 -14.60 2.24 1.73
C ASP A 32 -14.03 3.41 0.92
N ALA A 33 -13.77 4.55 1.56
CA ALA A 33 -13.26 5.74 0.90
C ALA A 33 -11.80 5.56 0.46
N ALA A 34 -11.54 5.85 -0.81
CA ALA A 34 -10.20 5.90 -1.39
C ALA A 34 -9.91 7.30 -1.96
N LEU A 35 -8.74 7.86 -1.61
CA LEU A 35 -8.31 9.19 -2.04
C LEU A 35 -6.90 9.14 -2.63
N TRP A 36 -6.57 10.13 -3.46
CA TRP A 36 -5.25 10.28 -4.06
C TRP A 36 -4.33 11.08 -3.15
N TYR A 37 -3.18 10.49 -2.81
CA TYR A 37 -2.14 11.11 -1.98
C TYR A 37 -0.81 11.16 -2.74
N GLY A 38 -0.16 12.30 -2.70
CA GLY A 38 1.21 12.51 -3.16
C GLY A 38 2.24 12.29 -2.08
N LYS A 39 3.51 12.48 -2.44
CA LYS A 39 4.63 12.46 -1.50
C LYS A 39 4.43 13.50 -0.38
N ASP A 40 4.84 13.13 0.84
CA ASP A 40 4.76 13.89 2.08
C ASP A 40 3.33 14.13 2.63
N GLU A 41 2.28 13.68 1.93
CA GLU A 41 0.92 13.68 2.46
C GLU A 41 0.68 12.54 3.46
N THR A 42 -0.31 12.69 4.35
CA THR A 42 -0.60 11.72 5.43
C THR A 42 -2.00 11.12 5.28
N VAL A 43 -2.11 9.80 5.45
CA VAL A 43 -3.35 9.02 5.44
C VAL A 43 -3.40 8.14 6.69
N ASP A 44 -4.40 8.33 7.55
CA ASP A 44 -4.55 7.56 8.80
C ASP A 44 -3.24 7.49 9.63
N GLY A 45 -2.52 8.61 9.74
CA GLY A 45 -1.23 8.69 10.45
C GLY A 45 -0.02 8.10 9.70
N TRP A 46 -0.21 7.56 8.49
CA TRP A 46 0.87 7.12 7.61
C TRP A 46 1.25 8.21 6.61
N LYS A 47 2.50 8.68 6.66
CA LYS A 47 3.06 9.62 5.69
C LYS A 47 3.54 8.89 4.44
N VAL A 48 3.20 9.38 3.26
CA VAL A 48 3.69 8.85 1.99
C VAL A 48 5.13 9.32 1.75
N SER A 49 6.09 8.42 1.95
CA SER A 49 7.52 8.75 1.81
C SER A 49 8.00 8.65 0.36
N ASN A 50 7.50 7.65 -0.37
CA ASN A 50 7.85 7.46 -1.79
C ASN A 50 6.72 6.77 -2.55
N ILE A 51 6.59 7.07 -3.84
CA ILE A 51 5.68 6.39 -4.77
C ILE A 51 6.50 6.01 -6.00
N ASP A 52 6.45 4.73 -6.37
CA ASP A 52 7.16 4.18 -7.53
C ASP A 52 6.22 3.32 -8.37
N LYS A 53 6.67 2.84 -9.52
CA LYS A 53 5.87 2.02 -10.44
C LYS A 53 5.43 0.71 -9.77
N GLY A 54 4.19 0.69 -9.31
CA GLY A 54 3.53 -0.47 -8.72
C GLY A 54 3.64 -0.58 -7.20
N GLN A 55 4.22 0.40 -6.50
CA GLN A 55 4.33 0.38 -5.05
C GLN A 55 4.32 1.78 -4.43
N ALA A 56 3.85 1.86 -3.18
CA ALA A 56 3.98 3.05 -2.34
C ALA A 56 4.70 2.67 -1.04
N VAL A 57 5.50 3.60 -0.53
CA VAL A 57 6.23 3.49 0.73
C VAL A 57 5.61 4.46 1.72
N LEU A 58 5.16 3.92 2.85
CA LEU A 58 4.54 4.68 3.92
C LEU A 58 5.41 4.64 5.17
N GLU A 59 5.42 5.74 5.91
CA GLU A 59 6.15 5.90 7.16
C GLU A 59 5.21 6.33 8.28
N ARG A 60 5.32 5.70 9.44
CA ARG A 60 4.59 6.08 10.65
C ARG A 60 5.41 5.73 11.88
N ASP A 61 5.59 6.68 12.80
CA ASP A 61 6.31 6.46 14.07
C ASP A 61 7.70 5.79 13.89
N GLY A 62 8.42 6.18 12.83
CA GLY A 62 9.72 5.59 12.46
C GLY A 62 9.64 4.19 11.81
N LYS A 63 8.45 3.61 11.65
CA LYS A 63 8.23 2.36 10.92
C LYS A 63 7.94 2.64 9.46
N ILE A 64 8.58 1.86 8.59
CA ILE A 64 8.39 1.91 7.15
C ILE A 64 7.61 0.67 6.71
N THR A 65 6.58 0.87 5.90
CA THR A 65 5.86 -0.21 5.23
C THR A 65 5.86 0.03 3.72
N ARG A 66 6.02 -1.06 2.96
CA ARG A 66 5.88 -1.03 1.51
C ARG A 66 4.60 -1.76 1.13
N ILE A 67 3.72 -1.05 0.44
CA ILE A 67 2.49 -1.61 -0.09
C ILE A 67 2.58 -1.71 -1.61
N SER A 68 2.33 -2.90 -2.14
CA SER A 68 2.34 -3.19 -3.57
C SER A 68 0.94 -3.02 -4.14
N LEU A 69 0.85 -2.41 -5.32
CA LEU A 69 -0.39 -2.27 -6.08
C LEU A 69 -0.89 -3.64 -6.57
N TYR A 70 0.07 -4.53 -6.85
CA TYR A 70 -0.19 -5.90 -7.26
C TYR A 70 0.43 -6.81 -6.21
N PRO A 71 -0.33 -7.32 -5.23
CA PRO A 71 0.16 -8.43 -4.42
C PRO A 71 0.39 -9.58 -5.38
N SER A 72 1.62 -10.10 -5.43
CA SER A 72 1.95 -11.27 -6.23
C SER A 72 0.98 -12.38 -5.85
N SER A 73 0.05 -12.70 -6.75
CA SER A 73 -0.80 -13.87 -6.63
C SER A 73 0.13 -15.05 -6.39
N GLN A 74 0.00 -15.67 -5.24
CA GLN A 74 0.62 -16.95 -4.90
C GLN A 74 0.60 -17.81 -6.17
N GLN A 75 1.78 -18.08 -6.72
CA GLN A 75 1.99 -19.23 -7.56
C GLN A 75 1.60 -20.42 -6.68
N THR A 76 0.37 -20.92 -6.80
CA THR A 76 0.13 -22.32 -6.51
C THR A 76 1.10 -23.08 -7.41
N PRO A 77 2.06 -23.86 -6.87
CA PRO A 77 2.76 -24.82 -7.70
C PRO A 77 1.69 -25.64 -8.41
N PRO A 78 1.84 -25.97 -9.71
CA PRO A 78 0.96 -26.95 -10.31
C PRO A 78 1.02 -28.17 -9.40
N ALA A 79 -0.13 -28.54 -8.82
CA ALA A 79 -0.24 -29.78 -8.08
C ALA A 79 0.30 -30.85 -9.02
N GLU A 80 1.38 -31.49 -8.59
CA GLU A 80 2.01 -32.62 -9.24
C GLU A 80 0.89 -33.58 -9.68
N SER A 81 0.65 -33.67 -10.99
CA SER A 81 -0.30 -34.62 -11.55
C SER A 81 0.34 -35.99 -11.41
N ILE A 82 0.17 -36.59 -10.23
CA ILE A 82 0.55 -37.97 -9.98
C ILE A 82 -0.44 -38.85 -10.74
N GLY A 83 0.05 -39.52 -11.79
CA GLY A 83 -0.62 -40.62 -12.49
C GLY A 83 -1.25 -40.24 -13.83
N GLN A 84 -0.74 -40.79 -14.93
CA GLN A 84 -0.98 -42.18 -15.37
C GLN A 84 0.19 -42.70 -16.20
#